data_AF-A0AAD7XC17-F1
#
_entry.id   AF-A0AAD7XC17-F1
#
_cell.length_a   1.000
_cell.length_b   1.000
_cell.length_c   1.000
_cell.angle_alpha   90.00
_cell.angle_beta   90.00
_cell.angle_gamma   90.00
#
_symmetry.space_group_name_H-M   'P 1'
#
loop_
_entity.id
_entity.type
_entity.pdbx_description
1 polymer ?
#
loop_
_entity_poly.entity_id
_entity_poly.type
_entity_poly.pdbx_seq_one_letter_code
_entity_poly.pdbx_strand_id
1 'polypeptide(L)'
;MSIPSSKIRSHIMNASQSQNAQQKAQAERRASEPFNREDADFLIRSSDNVTFQVHRIVLALASPVLATMLTLRQPRGSDAHRPAMDVVEDSETLDAFFRVCYPTPDPELMSLDLIRKVLDAATK
;
A
#
# COMPACT_ATOMS: atom_id res chain seq x y z
N MET A 1 -27.89 45.08 3.11
CA MET A 1 -27.10 44.04 3.81
C MET A 1 -26.51 43.12 2.74
N SER A 2 -25.30 43.41 2.26
CA SER A 2 -24.64 42.68 1.18
C SER A 2 -23.59 41.73 1.74
N ILE A 3 -23.74 40.43 1.47
CA ILE A 3 -22.75 39.41 1.83
C ILE A 3 -21.60 39.47 0.81
N PRO A 4 -20.31 39.53 1.22
CA PRO A 4 -19.20 39.68 0.27
C PRO A 4 -18.95 38.40 -0.55
N SER A 5 -18.82 38.54 -1.87
CA SER A 5 -18.56 37.49 -2.87
C SER A 5 -17.22 36.73 -2.74
N SER A 6 -16.45 36.90 -1.64
CA SER A 6 -15.15 36.22 -1.46
C SER A 6 -15.26 34.82 -0.85
N LYS A 7 -16.35 34.49 -0.13
CA LYS A 7 -16.51 33.19 0.52
C LYS A 7 -16.81 32.04 -0.44
N ILE A 8 -17.45 32.32 -1.59
CA ILE A 8 -17.89 31.29 -2.55
C ILE A 8 -16.71 30.70 -3.33
N ARG A 9 -15.71 31.51 -3.71
CA ARG A 9 -14.53 31.00 -4.44
C ARG A 9 -13.65 30.07 -3.61
N SER A 10 -13.57 30.29 -2.29
CA SER A 10 -12.76 29.45 -1.39
C SER A 10 -13.31 28.03 -1.21
N HIS A 11 -14.63 27.88 -1.14
CA HIS A 11 -15.27 26.56 -0.99
C HIS A 11 -15.20 25.73 -2.28
N ILE A 12 -15.28 26.37 -3.45
CA ILE A 12 -15.21 25.67 -4.74
C ILE A 12 -13.78 25.12 -4.99
N MET A 13 -12.72 25.84 -4.60
CA MET A 13 -11.34 25.32 -4.74
C MET A 13 -11.03 24.15 -3.79
N ASN A 14 -11.61 24.12 -2.59
CA ASN A 14 -11.35 23.06 -1.60
C ASN A 14 -12.02 21.72 -2.00
N ALA A 15 -13.22 21.79 -2.60
CA ALA A 15 -13.92 20.61 -3.13
C ALA A 15 -13.16 19.99 -4.30
N SER A 16 -12.59 20.80 -5.19
CA SER A 16 -11.80 20.33 -6.34
C SER A 16 -10.44 19.73 -5.92
N GLN A 17 -9.84 20.18 -4.81
CA GLN A 17 -8.63 19.57 -4.24
C GLN A 17 -8.93 18.22 -3.56
N SER A 18 -10.05 18.12 -2.84
CA SER A 18 -10.51 16.88 -2.21
C SER A 18 -10.88 15.83 -3.26
N GLN A 19 -11.57 16.25 -4.33
CA GLN A 19 -11.89 15.39 -5.47
C GLN A 19 -10.63 14.95 -6.24
N ASN A 20 -9.65 15.83 -6.46
CA ASN A 20 -8.39 15.44 -7.09
C ASN A 20 -7.56 14.46 -6.26
N ALA A 21 -7.58 14.56 -4.93
CA ALA A 21 -6.90 13.59 -4.06
C ALA A 21 -7.56 12.20 -4.11
N GLN A 22 -8.90 12.16 -4.16
CA GLN A 22 -9.65 10.92 -4.35
C GLN A 22 -9.53 10.34 -5.77
N GLN A 23 -9.42 11.17 -6.80
CA GLN A 23 -9.16 10.71 -8.18
C GLN A 23 -7.72 10.21 -8.38
N LYS A 24 -6.74 10.81 -7.69
CA LYS A 24 -5.35 10.35 -7.72
C LYS A 24 -5.17 9.00 -7.01
N ALA A 25 -5.96 8.75 -5.96
CA ALA A 25 -6.04 7.43 -5.31
C ALA A 25 -6.72 6.35 -6.18
N GLN A 26 -7.56 6.74 -7.14
CA GLN A 26 -8.24 5.81 -8.06
C GLN A 26 -7.40 5.42 -9.29
N ALA A 27 -6.22 6.01 -9.49
CA ALA A 27 -5.27 5.62 -10.55
C ALA A 27 -4.21 4.60 -10.10
N GLU A 28 -4.31 4.07 -8.88
CA GLU A 28 -3.42 3.03 -8.36
C GLU A 28 -4.00 1.64 -8.66
N ARG A 29 -3.19 0.76 -9.28
CA ARG A 29 -3.61 -0.62 -9.53
C ARG A 29 -3.68 -1.34 -8.19
N ARG A 30 -4.81 -1.96 -7.85
CA ARG A 30 -4.88 -2.82 -6.66
C ARG A 30 -4.35 -4.21 -7.00
N ALA A 31 -3.66 -4.84 -6.04
CA ALA A 31 -3.32 -6.24 -6.13
C ALA A 31 -4.57 -7.13 -6.20
N SER A 32 -4.41 -8.36 -6.66
CA SER A 32 -5.47 -9.39 -6.66
C SER A 32 -5.62 -10.04 -5.28
N GLU A 33 -6.56 -10.98 -5.17
CA GLU A 33 -6.71 -11.86 -4.02
C GLU A 33 -5.38 -12.62 -3.75
N PRO A 34 -4.93 -12.73 -2.49
CA PRO A 34 -5.59 -12.33 -1.23
C PRO A 34 -5.32 -10.88 -0.76
N PHE A 35 -4.58 -10.07 -1.53
CA PHE A 35 -4.08 -8.76 -1.09
C PHE A 35 -5.00 -7.57 -1.44
N ASN A 36 -6.30 -7.83 -1.56
CA ASN A 36 -7.33 -6.84 -1.87
C ASN A 36 -8.47 -6.78 -0.83
N ARG A 37 -8.25 -7.35 0.35
CA ARG A 37 -9.29 -7.47 1.39
C ARG A 37 -9.53 -6.16 2.14
N GLU A 38 -10.82 -5.88 2.41
CA GLU A 38 -11.24 -4.68 3.11
C GLU A 38 -10.86 -4.66 4.59
N ASP A 39 -10.58 -5.81 5.21
CA ASP A 39 -10.18 -5.91 6.62
C ASP A 39 -8.67 -5.72 6.87
N ALA A 40 -7.88 -5.57 5.81
CA ALA A 40 -6.46 -5.26 5.91
C ALA A 40 -6.20 -3.93 6.63
N ASP A 41 -5.16 -3.87 7.45
CA ASP A 41 -4.83 -2.74 8.32
C ASP A 41 -3.59 -1.95 7.86
N PHE A 42 -3.03 -2.29 6.70
CA PHE A 42 -1.86 -1.63 6.13
C PHE A 42 -1.84 -1.70 4.61
N LEU A 43 -1.27 -0.68 3.98
CA LEU A 43 -1.04 -0.60 2.54
C LEU A 43 0.45 -0.63 2.22
N ILE A 44 0.84 -1.47 1.28
CA ILE A 44 2.19 -1.46 0.71
C ILE A 44 2.07 -1.19 -0.79
N ARG A 45 2.78 -0.19 -1.29
CA ARG A 45 2.77 0.20 -2.70
C ARG A 45 4.12 -0.16 -3.33
N SER A 46 4.07 -0.97 -4.38
CA SER A 46 5.23 -1.38 -5.15
C SER A 46 5.79 -0.25 -6.01
N SER A 47 7.00 -0.44 -6.54
CA SER A 47 7.65 0.54 -7.44
C SER A 47 6.94 0.72 -8.78
N ASP A 48 6.15 -0.27 -9.23
CA ASP A 48 5.27 -0.22 -10.40
C ASP A 48 3.83 0.21 -10.05
N ASN A 49 3.64 0.85 -8.89
CA ASN A 49 2.40 1.51 -8.46
C ASN A 49 1.21 0.55 -8.28
N VAL A 50 1.49 -0.66 -7.78
CA VAL A 50 0.47 -1.62 -7.34
C VAL A 50 0.34 -1.57 -5.81
N THR A 51 -0.88 -1.36 -5.32
CA THR A 51 -1.20 -1.26 -3.90
C THR A 51 -1.70 -2.61 -3.37
N PHE A 52 -0.96 -3.17 -2.43
CA PHE A 52 -1.26 -4.37 -1.66
C PHE A 52 -1.92 -4.00 -0.35
N GLN A 53 -3.04 -4.66 -0.03
CA GLN A 53 -3.71 -4.53 1.26
C GLN A 53 -3.33 -5.72 2.12
N VAL A 54 -2.56 -5.46 3.18
CA VAL A 54 -1.94 -6.49 4.01
C VAL A 54 -2.33 -6.32 5.48
N HIS A 55 -2.35 -7.45 6.18
CA HIS A 55 -2.48 -7.59 7.61
C HIS A 55 -1.10 -7.55 8.26
N ARG A 56 -0.84 -6.51 9.06
CA ARG A 56 0.45 -6.31 9.75
C ARG A 56 0.79 -7.50 10.62
N ILE A 57 -0.20 -8.09 11.29
CA ILE A 57 0.01 -9.22 12.19
C ILE A 57 0.58 -10.43 11.45
N VAL A 58 0.12 -10.73 10.24
CA VAL A 58 0.61 -11.88 9.46
C VAL A 58 2.07 -11.67 9.08
N LEU A 59 2.39 -10.49 8.53
CA LEU A 59 3.77 -10.14 8.17
C LEU A 59 4.70 -10.06 9.39
N ALA A 60 4.20 -9.56 10.53
CA ALA A 60 4.96 -9.49 11.78
C ALA A 60 5.26 -10.88 12.38
N LEU A 61 4.34 -11.83 12.24
CA LEU A 61 4.55 -13.22 12.65
C LEU A 61 5.55 -13.94 11.73
N ALA A 62 5.55 -13.60 10.43
CA ALA A 62 6.49 -14.16 9.47
C ALA A 62 7.93 -13.66 9.66
N SER A 63 8.13 -12.40 10.08
CA SER A 63 9.46 -11.83 10.30
C SER A 63 9.48 -10.72 11.37
N PRO A 64 10.38 -10.82 12.37
CA PRO A 64 10.60 -9.73 13.33
C PRO A 64 11.08 -8.42 12.69
N VAL A 65 11.76 -8.51 11.54
CA VAL A 65 12.21 -7.34 10.77
C VAL A 65 11.00 -6.62 10.19
N LEU A 66 10.07 -7.35 9.57
CA LEU A 66 8.80 -6.80 9.09
C LEU A 66 7.96 -6.24 10.24
N ALA A 67 7.92 -6.93 11.39
CA ALA A 67 7.24 -6.42 12.59
C ALA A 67 7.77 -5.02 12.97
N THR A 68 9.09 -4.84 12.94
CA THR A 68 9.72 -3.56 13.24
C THR A 68 9.44 -2.53 12.15
N MET A 69 9.68 -2.86 10.89
CA MET A 69 9.49 -1.98 9.72
C MET A 69 8.06 -1.43 9.65
N LEU A 70 7.05 -2.27 9.87
CA LEU A 70 5.63 -1.90 9.83
C LEU A 70 5.19 -1.06 11.04
N THR A 71 6.02 -0.89 12.08
CA THR A 71 5.76 0.01 13.21
C THR A 71 6.39 1.39 13.05
N LEU A 72 7.33 1.55 12.11
CA LEU A 72 7.95 2.83 11.83
C LEU A 72 6.89 3.82 11.35
N ARG A 73 6.92 5.04 11.93
CA ARG A 73 5.93 6.07 11.63
C ARG A 73 6.02 6.45 10.15
N GLN A 74 4.91 6.25 9.44
CA GLN A 74 4.77 6.69 8.05
C GLN A 74 4.78 8.22 7.93
N PRO A 75 5.10 8.77 6.73
CA PRO A 75 5.09 10.20 6.48
C PRO A 75 3.77 10.86 6.88
N ARG A 76 3.86 12.10 7.37
CA ARG A 76 2.70 12.90 7.79
C ARG A 76 1.69 13.02 6.64
N GLY A 77 0.48 12.51 6.82
CA GLY A 77 -0.61 12.61 5.84
C GLY A 77 -1.26 11.27 5.43
N SER A 78 -0.72 10.13 5.88
CA SER A 78 -1.40 8.83 5.70
C SER A 78 -2.65 8.74 6.56
N ASP A 79 -3.66 8.01 6.09
CA ASP A 79 -4.80 7.60 6.90
C ASP A 79 -4.28 6.92 8.18
N ALA A 80 -4.68 7.43 9.34
CA ALA A 80 -4.26 6.89 10.62
C ALA A 80 -4.79 5.46 10.84
N HIS A 81 -5.91 5.12 10.20
CA HIS A 81 -6.53 3.80 10.31
C HIS A 81 -5.91 2.79 9.36
N ARG A 82 -5.37 3.23 8.22
CA ARG A 82 -4.69 2.37 7.25
C ARG A 82 -3.43 3.04 6.69
N PRO A 83 -2.33 3.03 7.46
CA PRO A 83 -1.07 3.61 7.00
C PRO A 83 -0.57 2.92 5.73
N ALA A 84 0.13 3.69 4.90
CA ALA A 84 0.69 3.22 3.63
C ALA A 84 2.20 3.39 3.60
N MET A 85 2.91 2.46 2.97
CA MET A 85 4.35 2.49 2.73
C MET A 85 4.66 2.27 1.26
N ASP A 86 5.60 3.05 0.72
CA ASP A 86 6.17 2.80 -0.60
C ASP A 86 7.44 1.95 -0.47
N VAL A 87 7.59 0.97 -1.35
CA VAL A 87 8.75 0.08 -1.40
C VAL A 87 9.33 0.02 -2.81
N VAL A 88 10.55 -0.50 -2.94
CA VAL A 88 11.30 -0.49 -4.22
C VAL A 88 11.05 -1.74 -5.05
N GLU A 89 10.52 -2.79 -4.42
CA GLU A 89 10.15 -4.05 -5.04
C GLU A 89 8.97 -3.85 -6.01
N ASP A 90 9.03 -4.56 -7.13
CA ASP A 90 7.94 -4.62 -8.10
C ASP A 90 6.79 -5.51 -7.59
N SER A 91 5.61 -5.37 -8.22
CA SER A 91 4.41 -6.09 -7.80
C SER A 91 4.53 -7.61 -7.89
N GLU A 92 5.26 -8.15 -8.87
CA GLU A 92 5.47 -9.60 -9.02
C GLU A 92 6.29 -10.15 -7.84
N THR A 93 7.36 -9.45 -7.47
CA THR A 93 8.21 -9.82 -6.33
C THR A 93 7.43 -9.78 -5.02
N LEU A 94 6.64 -8.72 -4.80
CA LEU A 94 5.85 -8.57 -3.57
C LEU A 94 4.71 -9.59 -3.47
N ASP A 95 4.00 -9.88 -4.57
CA ASP A 95 2.93 -10.89 -4.55
C ASP A 95 3.50 -12.26 -4.15
N ALA A 96 4.61 -12.67 -4.77
CA ALA A 96 5.29 -13.91 -4.41
C ALA A 96 5.78 -13.90 -2.95
N PHE A 97 6.48 -12.85 -2.54
CA PHE A 97 7.01 -12.74 -1.17
C PHE A 97 5.90 -12.78 -0.11
N PHE A 98 4.80 -12.03 -0.31
CA PHE A 98 3.70 -12.03 0.63
C PHE A 98 2.97 -13.38 0.67
N ARG A 99 2.85 -14.10 -0.46
CA ARG A 99 2.26 -15.45 -0.46
C ARG A 99 3.07 -16.43 0.38
N VAL A 100 4.39 -16.27 0.45
CA VAL A 100 5.25 -17.06 1.37
C VAL A 100 4.94 -16.74 2.84
N CYS A 101 4.55 -15.50 3.16
CA CYS A 101 4.21 -15.10 4.52
C CYS A 101 2.76 -15.43 4.92
N TYR A 102 1.86 -15.55 3.97
CA TYR A 102 0.42 -15.70 4.23
C TYR A 102 -0.01 -17.17 4.27
N PRO A 103 -1.11 -17.49 4.99
CA PRO A 103 -1.73 -18.81 4.93
C PRO A 103 -2.51 -19.00 3.62
N THR A 104 -1.81 -18.91 2.49
CA THR A 104 -2.32 -19.11 1.14
C THR A 104 -1.48 -20.15 0.41
N PRO A 105 -1.93 -20.70 -0.73
CA PRO A 105 -1.08 -21.56 -1.55
C PRO A 105 0.24 -20.84 -1.89
N ASP A 106 1.33 -21.60 -1.87
CA ASP A 106 2.66 -21.12 -2.23
C ASP A 106 2.64 -20.51 -3.65
N PRO A 107 3.41 -19.45 -3.90
CA PRO A 107 3.49 -18.85 -5.21
C PRO A 107 4.18 -19.79 -6.20
N GLU A 108 3.73 -19.77 -7.45
CA GLU A 108 4.46 -20.44 -8.53
C GLU A 108 5.67 -19.57 -8.95
N LEU A 109 6.87 -19.96 -8.54
CA LEU A 109 8.11 -19.26 -8.87
C LEU A 109 8.68 -19.75 -10.19
N MET A 110 8.25 -19.14 -11.29
CA MET A 110 8.52 -19.63 -12.66
C MET A 110 9.89 -19.26 -13.24
N SER A 111 10.72 -18.49 -12.53
CA SER A 111 12.05 -18.11 -13.02
C SER A 111 13.08 -17.93 -11.91
N LEU A 112 14.36 -18.18 -12.23
CA LEU A 112 15.47 -17.94 -11.29
C LEU A 112 15.62 -16.46 -10.93
N ASP A 113 15.29 -15.54 -11.84
CA ASP A 113 15.33 -14.11 -11.54
C ASP A 113 14.27 -13.73 -10.51
N LEU A 114 13.04 -14.25 -10.64
CA LEU A 114 11.99 -14.04 -9.63
C LEU A 114 12.39 -14.63 -8.28
N ILE A 115 12.92 -15.86 -8.25
CA ILE A 115 13.41 -16.49 -7.01
C ILE A 115 14.47 -15.61 -6.35
N ARG A 116 15.45 -15.11 -7.12
CA ARG A 116 16.48 -14.21 -6.61
C ARG A 116 15.88 -12.93 -6.05
N LYS A 117 14.96 -12.28 -6.76
CA LYS A 117 14.29 -11.05 -6.29
C LYS A 117 13.52 -11.28 -4.99
N VAL A 118 12.81 -12.41 -4.85
CA VAL A 118 12.06 -12.75 -3.63
C VAL A 118 13.01 -13.00 -2.45
N LEU A 119 14.13 -13.69 -2.67
CA LEU A 119 15.16 -13.89 -1.66
C LEU A 119 15.84 -12.57 -1.25
N ASP A 120 16.14 -11.70 -2.23
CA ASP A 120 16.69 -10.36 -1.99
C ASP A 120 15.71 -9.52 -1.16
N ALA A 121 14.40 -9.63 -1.40
CA ALA A 121 13.38 -8.96 -0.58
C ALA A 121 13.29 -9.56 0.84
N ALA A 122 13.43 -10.87 0.97
CA ALA A 122 13.33 -11.57 2.26
C ALA A 122 14.53 -11.35 3.21
N THR A 123 15.66 -10.87 2.68
CA THR A 123 16.90 -10.65 3.45
C THR A 123 17.11 -9.19 3.87
N LYS A 124 16.15 -8.31 3.57
CA LYS A 124 16.12 -6.91 4.02
C LYS A 124 15.52 -6.81 5.43
#